data_AF-G0J384-F1
#
_entry.id   AF-G0J384-F1
#
_cell.length_a   1.000
_cell.length_b   1.000
_cell.length_c   1.000
_cell.angle_alpha   90.00
_cell.angle_beta   90.00
_cell.angle_gamma   90.00
#
_symmetry.space_group_name_H-M   'P 1'
#
loop_
_entity.id
_entity.type
_entity.pdbx_description
1 polymer ?
#
loop_
_entity_poly.entity_id
_entity_poly.type
_entity_poly.pdbx_seq_one_letter_code
_entity_poly.pdbx_strand_id
1 'polypeptide(L)' 'MTQFQKKFIGKGSKVNNMDIVRVTISKETIEEILKSDLVKYQEKEYLIFEVAALKSKDNYGRSHTAYISKKSKTKPKSKK' A
#
# COMPACT_ATOMS: atom_id res chain seq x y z
N MET A 1 7.41 16.35 12.91
CA MET A 1 7.11 14.94 12.61
C MET A 1 6.73 14.82 11.15
N THR A 2 7.47 14.05 10.36
CA THR A 2 7.10 13.77 8.96
C THR A 2 5.85 12.90 8.97
N GLN A 3 4.74 13.42 8.47
CA GLN A 3 3.51 12.66 8.39
C GLN A 3 3.57 11.75 7.16
N PHE A 4 3.34 10.46 7.34
CA PHE A 4 3.24 9.51 6.24
C PHE A 4 1.75 9.18 6.04
N GLN A 5 1.26 9.33 4.81
CA GLN A 5 -0.08 8.90 4.44
C GLN A 5 0.01 7.48 3.88
N LYS A 6 -0.84 6.59 4.43
CA LYS A 6 -1.02 5.23 3.93
C LYS A 6 -2.17 5.24 2.93
N LYS A 7 -1.87 4.96 1.66
CA LYS A 7 -2.87 4.79 0.60
C LYS A 7 -3.18 3.30 0.47
N PHE A 8 -4.41 2.90 0.77
CA PHE A 8 -4.87 1.52 0.56
C PHE A 8 -4.83 1.19 -0.94
N ILE A 9 -4.32 0.00 -1.29
CA ILE A 9 -4.25 -0.45 -2.69
C ILE A 9 -4.89 -1.83 -2.91
N GLY A 10 -5.14 -2.60 -1.86
CA GLY A 10 -5.73 -3.92 -2.02
C GLY A 10 -5.73 -4.75 -0.75
N LYS A 11 -6.22 -5.97 -0.88
CA LYS A 11 -6.21 -6.96 0.19
C LYS A 11 -5.68 -8.29 -0.33
N GLY A 12 -5.21 -9.12 0.59
CA GLY A 12 -4.70 -10.42 0.27
C GLY A 12 -5.01 -11.47 1.31
N SER A 13 -4.73 -12.72 0.94
CA SER A 13 -4.89 -13.89 1.79
C SER A 13 -3.58 -14.66 1.84
N LYS A 14 -3.22 -15.16 3.03
CA LYS A 14 -2.09 -16.10 3.18
C LYS A 14 -2.43 -17.39 2.43
N VAL A 15 -1.49 -17.89 1.64
CA VAL A 15 -1.68 -19.09 0.83
C VAL A 15 -1.32 -20.32 1.66
N ASN A 16 -2.35 -21.00 2.18
CA ASN A 16 -2.23 -22.25 2.95
C ASN A 16 -1.11 -22.18 4.01
N ASN A 17 -0.23 -23.18 4.05
CA ASN A 17 0.90 -23.29 4.96
C ASN A 17 2.17 -22.62 4.44
N MET A 18 2.10 -21.81 3.37
CA MET A 18 3.26 -21.12 2.82
C MET A 18 3.35 -19.69 3.37
N ASP A 19 4.57 -19.15 3.44
CA ASP A 19 4.81 -17.74 3.76
C ASP A 19 4.63 -16.84 2.55
N ILE A 20 3.51 -17.04 1.85
CA ILE A 20 3.11 -16.29 0.66
C ILE A 20 1.79 -15.61 0.95
N VAL A 21 1.70 -14.31 0.65
CA VAL A 21 0.44 -13.56 0.66
C VAL A 21 0.05 -13.25 -0.78
N ARG A 22 -1.07 -13.78 -1.24
CA ARG A 22 -1.65 -13.45 -2.54
C ARG A 22 -2.49 -12.19 -2.39
N VAL A 23 -2.05 -11.10 -3.02
CA VAL A 23 -2.74 -9.80 -2.99
C VAL A 23 -3.49 -9.58 -4.30
N THR A 24 -4.68 -9.00 -4.20
CA THR A 24 -5.47 -8.54 -5.36
C THR A 24 -5.53 -7.02 -5.35
N ILE A 25 -5.17 -6.42 -6.48
CA ILE A 25 -5.21 -4.98 -6.75
C ILE A 25 -6.04 -4.81 -8.02
N SER A 26 -6.99 -3.87 -8.04
CA SER A 26 -7.79 -3.63 -9.24
C SER A 26 -6.97 -2.95 -10.33
N LYS A 27 -7.38 -3.11 -11.59
CA LYS A 27 -6.72 -2.49 -12.73
C LYS A 27 -6.65 -0.97 -12.58
N GLU A 28 -7.74 -0.34 -12.16
CA GLU A 28 -7.85 1.11 -12.01
C GLU A 28 -6.85 1.62 -10.95
N THR A 29 -6.70 0.88 -9.85
CA THR A 29 -5.70 1.20 -8.82
C THR A 29 -4.28 1.05 -9.35
N ILE A 30 -3.98 0.03 -10.15
CA ILE A 30 -2.66 -0.12 -10.80
C ILE A 30 -2.38 1.08 -11.70
N GLU A 31 -3.32 1.48 -12.55
CA GLU A 31 -3.16 2.62 -13.46
C GLU A 31 -2.92 3.94 -12.71
N GLU A 32 -3.60 4.16 -11.58
CA GLU A 32 -3.38 5.34 -10.73
C GLU A 32 -1.99 5.33 -10.07
N ILE A 33 -1.54 4.16 -9.62
CA ILE A 33 -0.23 3.95 -9.02
C ILE A 33 0.87 4.25 -10.03
N LEU A 34 0.76 3.70 -11.25
CA LEU A 34 1.75 3.90 -12.32
C LEU A 34 1.90 5.39 -12.69
N LYS A 35 0.83 6.19 -12.55
CA LYS A 35 0.87 7.63 -12.85
C LYS A 35 1.51 8.48 -11.75
N SER A 36 1.42 8.07 -10.49
CA SER A 36 1.65 9.00 -9.37
C SER A 36 2.44 8.46 -8.18
N ASP A 37 2.55 7.14 -8.03
CA ASP A 37 3.05 6.50 -6.82
C ASP A 37 4.38 5.74 -7.02
N LEU A 38 4.96 5.76 -8.23
CA LEU A 38 6.25 5.13 -8.51
C LEU A 38 7.43 5.93 -7.95
N VAL A 39 8.45 5.20 -7.48
CA VAL A 39 9.71 5.75 -6.97
C VAL A 39 10.79 5.59 -8.03
N LYS A 40 11.46 6.69 -8.39
CA LYS A 40 12.60 6.69 -9.31
C LYS A 40 13.89 6.35 -8.58
N TYR A 41 14.63 5.38 -9.08
CA TYR A 41 15.96 5.01 -8.60
C TYR A 41 16.80 4.50 -9.77
N GLN A 42 17.98 5.08 -9.99
CA GLN A 42 18.91 4.67 -11.06
C GLN A 42 18.22 4.47 -12.43
N GLU A 43 17.55 5.52 -12.91
CA GLU A 43 16.81 5.56 -14.20
C GLU A 43 15.65 4.57 -14.33
N LYS A 44 15.32 3.82 -13.27
CA LYS A 44 14.21 2.87 -13.23
C LYS A 44 13.13 3.36 -12.28
N GLU A 45 11.90 2.92 -12.54
CA GLU A 45 10.73 3.20 -11.72
C GLU A 45 10.30 1.95 -10.97
N TYR A 46 9.99 2.11 -9.69
CA TYR A 46 9.67 1.01 -8.79
C TYR A 46 8.38 1.30 -8.04
N LEU A 47 7.54 0.27 -7.93
CA LEU A 47 6.41 0.26 -7.01
C LEU A 47 6.86 -0.37 -5.69
N ILE A 48 6.74 0.38 -4.60
CA ILE A 48 6.99 -0.11 -3.24
C ILE A 48 5.67 -0.06 -2.48
N PHE A 49 5.24 -1.20 -1.96
CA PHE A 49 4.06 -1.31 -1.11
C PHE A 49 4.34 -2.26 0.04
N GLU A 50 3.59 -2.05 1.12
CA GLU A 50 3.66 -2.87 2.32
C GLU A 50 2.41 -3.75 2.41
N VAL A 51 2.56 -4.94 2.99
CA VAL A 51 1.46 -5.87 3.27
C VAL A 51 1.43 -6.10 4.77
N ALA A 52 0.31 -5.76 5.41
CA ALA A 52 0.12 -5.93 6.84
C ALA A 52 -0.98 -6.94 7.15
N ALA A 53 -0.75 -7.78 8.15
CA ALA A 53 -1.77 -8.70 8.66
C ALA A 53 -2.92 -7.92 9.33
N LEU A 54 -4.15 -8.37 9.09
CA LEU A 54 -5.33 -7.90 9.79
C LEU A 54 -5.45 -8.60 11.15
N LYS A 55 -6.04 -7.90 12.14
CA LYS A 55 -6.35 -8.50 13.45
C LYS A 55 -7.30 -9.69 13.33
N SER A 56 -8.26 -9.59 12.42
CA SER A 56 -9.23 -10.63 12.10
C SER A 56 -9.41 -10.67 10.59
N LYS A 57 -9.74 -11.84 10.05
CA LYS A 57 -10.10 -11.96 8.63
C LYS A 57 -11.34 -11.11 8.32
N ASP A 58 -11.42 -10.59 7.11
CA ASP A 58 -12.64 -9.93 6.65
C ASP A 58 -13.72 -10.94 6.24
N ASN A 59 -14.91 -10.44 5.90
CA ASN A 59 -16.07 -11.25 5.51
C ASN A 59 -15.83 -12.14 4.26
N TYR A 60 -14.75 -11.89 3.52
CA TYR A 60 -14.35 -12.64 2.32
C TYR A 60 -13.11 -13.50 2.58
N GLY A 61 -12.73 -13.69 3.85
CA GLY A 61 -11.61 -14.53 4.27
C GLY A 61 -10.22 -13.92 4.05
N ARG A 62 -10.13 -12.63 3.71
CA ARG A 62 -8.84 -11.96 3.46
C ARG A 62 -8.17 -11.65 4.79
N SER A 63 -6.89 -11.99 4.91
CA SER A 63 -6.11 -11.88 6.15
C SER A 63 -5.11 -10.74 6.17
N HIS A 64 -4.86 -10.10 5.03
CA HIS A 64 -3.87 -9.03 4.89
C HIS A 64 -4.41 -7.85 4.10
N THR A 65 -3.85 -6.68 4.36
CA THR A 65 -4.10 -5.43 3.64
C THR A 65 -2.80 -4.93 3.02
N ALA A 66 -2.86 -4.45 1.78
CA ALA A 66 -1.75 -3.84 1.09
C ALA A 66 -1.94 -2.31 0.99
N TYR A 67 -0.87 -1.55 1.23
CA TYR A 67 -0.88 -0.09 1.15
C TYR A 67 0.47 0.49 0.70
N ILE A 68 0.43 1.70 0.15
CA ILE A 68 1.61 2.50 -0.18
C ILE A 68 1.82 3.54 0.93
N SER A 69 3.04 3.64 1.43
CA SER A 69 3.45 4.64 2.42
C SER A 69 4.08 5.86 1.71
N LYS A 70 3.36 6.98 1.64
CA LYS A 70 3.88 8.24 1.05
C LYS A 70 4.21 9.27 2.12
N LYS A 71 5.38 9.92 2.00
CA LYS A 71 5.70 11.12 2.79
C LYS A 71 4.74 12.24 2.38
N SER A 72 3.93 12.77 3.30
CA SER A 72 3.09 13.91 3.01
C SER A 72 3.95 15.17 2.90
N LYS A 73 3.71 15.96 1.84
CA LYS A 73 4.28 17.31 1.68
C LYS A 73 3.46 18.36 2.43
N THR A 74 2.92 18.04 3.60
CA THR A 74 2.20 19.05 4.40
C THR A 74 3.21 19.94 5.11
N LYS A 75 3.34 21.19 4.64
CA LYS A 75 3.92 22.30 5.44
C LYS A 75 3.26 22.27 6.83
N PRO A 76 4.02 22.51 7.92
CA PRO A 76 3.46 22.52 9.26
C PRO A 76 2.31 23.53 9.30
N LYS A 77 1.11 23.10 9.70
CA LYS A 77 0.01 24.02 10.00
C LYS A 77 0.50 24.95 11.12
N SER A 78 0.62 26.24 10.85
CA SER A 78 0.82 27.24 11.91
C SER A 78 -0.35 27.11 12.87
N LYS A 79 -0.06 26.83 14.14
CA LYS A 79 -1.05 26.97 15.20
C LYS A 79 -1.52 28.42 15.19
N LYS A 80 -2.80 28.65 14.94
CA LYS A 80 -3.49 29.88 15.32
C LYS A 80 -3.91 29.74 16.77
#